data_AF-A0A9E2UXZ4-F1
#
_entry.id   AF-A0A9E2UXZ4-F1
#
_cell.length_a   1.000
_cell.length_b   1.000
_cell.length_c   1.000
_cell.angle_alpha   90.00
_cell.angle_beta   90.00
_cell.angle_gamma   90.00
#
_symmetry.space_group_name_H-M   'P 1'
#
loop_
_entity.id
_entity.type
_entity.pdbx_description
1 polymer ?
#
loop_
_entity_poly.entity_id
_entity_poly.type
_entity_poly.pdbx_seq_one_letter_code
_entity_poly.pdbx_strand_id
1 'polypeptide(L)'
;NFTLFNILYTPRSTLVDKPLAEDRAQRDLLMLKPETENLKTTITYMVTGDKKFELTRNFVTVDEVAYNQARRFSLRAFEARQYRFSHDVEVESRLPEAEDIRLVIRAAMEVAGIMGDRLSMENVQNVDLYFGQFMSPGKQKPKRESIPGNLTPVKTAEMDRTSIRVSDVGKDVSVFLSEDYETEVGKDNLFALEYLKAIRGKFEDHQPGLFTEPLDDFIKKHQDHIRPLYGYRPPYVVNTSLFKTPQNLVRVTSTPEKLFVYELIEHARYLQAWIKSRDMGFYSIDYEYFRKGKDRVRASFNPDFFIKLDLKRYIRTLQDEGADMQQLRALQDQGFDTIIKVVEIKSDDDDDETTPAKKRYSEEHFCVLNQKLQDGSIPADFIRDHEFVERQLYTFDLLVPSQYNAWFTNLTKGRDEAYGKWWRGD
;
A
#
# COMPACT_ATOMS: atom_id res chain seq x y z
N ASN A 1 11.90 -24.45 -0.96
CA ASN A 1 10.65 -23.86 -1.49
C ASN A 1 9.48 -24.28 -0.61
N PHE A 2 8.42 -23.48 -0.55
CA PHE A 2 7.18 -23.81 0.15
C PHE A 2 5.96 -23.20 -0.58
N THR A 3 4.75 -23.53 -0.13
CA THR A 3 3.51 -23.02 -0.70
C THR A 3 2.81 -22.12 0.30
N LEU A 4 2.41 -20.94 -0.17
CA LEU A 4 1.55 -20.00 0.54
C LEU A 4 0.11 -20.14 0.04
N PHE A 5 -0.85 -19.58 0.78
CA PHE A 5 -2.24 -19.44 0.33
C PHE A 5 -2.65 -17.97 0.33
N ASN A 6 -3.35 -17.56 -0.71
CA ASN A 6 -3.97 -16.23 -0.81
C ASN A 6 -5.48 -16.37 -1.05
N ILE A 7 -6.22 -15.28 -0.89
CA ILE A 7 -7.67 -15.21 -1.14
C ILE A 7 -7.90 -14.54 -2.49
N LEU A 8 -8.69 -15.18 -3.36
CA LEU A 8 -9.21 -14.54 -4.57
C LEU A 8 -10.39 -13.63 -4.20
N TYR A 9 -10.21 -12.32 -4.25
CA TYR A 9 -11.31 -11.39 -4.01
C TYR A 9 -12.12 -11.12 -5.27
N THR A 10 -13.44 -11.09 -5.13
CA THR A 10 -14.35 -10.70 -6.21
C THR A 10 -15.01 -9.36 -5.90
N PRO A 11 -14.90 -8.34 -6.78
CA PRO A 11 -15.53 -7.06 -6.55
C PRO A 11 -17.05 -7.17 -6.71
N ARG A 12 -17.80 -6.73 -5.70
CA ARG A 12 -19.26 -6.62 -5.74
C ARG A 12 -19.67 -5.15 -5.58
N SER A 13 -20.56 -4.67 -6.44
CA SER A 13 -21.19 -3.36 -6.30
C SER A 13 -22.63 -3.53 -5.86
N THR A 14 -22.95 -3.11 -4.65
CA THR A 14 -24.32 -3.02 -4.13
C THR A 14 -24.77 -1.57 -4.10
N LEU A 15 -26.05 -1.31 -4.28
CA LEU A 15 -26.63 0.02 -4.07
C LEU A 15 -27.06 0.09 -2.61
N VAL A 16 -26.54 1.08 -1.87
CA VAL A 16 -26.90 1.30 -0.47
C VAL A 16 -27.60 2.64 -0.38
N ASP A 17 -28.74 2.65 0.32
CA ASP A 17 -29.48 3.87 0.56
C ASP A 17 -28.59 4.86 1.32
N LYS A 18 -28.60 6.11 0.89
CA LYS A 18 -27.93 7.15 1.67
C LYS A 18 -28.67 7.30 3.00
N PRO A 19 -27.96 7.43 4.14
CA PRO A 19 -28.61 7.91 5.35
C PRO A 19 -29.36 9.20 5.00
N LEU A 20 -30.58 9.36 5.53
CA LEU A 20 -31.31 10.62 5.47
C LEU A 20 -30.31 11.71 5.83
N ALA A 21 -30.04 12.63 4.90
CA ALA A 21 -29.09 13.68 5.16
C ALA A 21 -29.57 14.41 6.42
N GLU A 22 -28.74 14.45 7.47
CA GLU A 22 -28.88 15.51 8.47
C GLU A 22 -29.00 16.82 7.70
N ASP A 23 -29.99 17.64 8.06
CA ASP A 23 -30.32 18.91 7.40
C ASP A 23 -29.03 19.66 7.04
N ARG A 24 -28.61 19.54 5.78
CA ARG A 24 -27.53 20.36 5.26
C ARG A 24 -28.08 21.76 5.33
N ALA A 25 -27.53 22.60 6.21
CA ALA A 25 -27.89 24.00 6.33
C ALA A 25 -28.03 24.59 4.92
N GLN A 26 -29.27 24.88 4.55
CA GLN A 26 -29.60 25.40 3.22
C GLN A 26 -28.87 26.73 3.09
N ARG A 27 -28.11 26.91 2.01
CA ARG A 27 -27.52 28.23 1.74
C ARG A 27 -28.65 29.12 1.29
N ASP A 28 -29.01 30.08 2.13
CA ASP A 28 -30.07 31.04 1.81
C ASP A 28 -29.68 31.93 0.62
N LEU A 29 -28.39 32.22 0.46
CA LEU A 29 -27.86 33.14 -0.55
C LEU A 29 -26.76 32.51 -1.43
N LEU A 30 -26.78 32.83 -2.73
CA LEU A 30 -25.68 32.54 -3.64
C LEU A 30 -24.58 33.58 -3.42
N MET A 31 -23.45 33.13 -2.87
CA MET A 31 -22.28 33.98 -2.62
C MET A 31 -21.23 33.75 -3.71
N LEU A 32 -20.95 34.78 -4.50
CA LEU A 32 -19.86 34.79 -5.48
C LEU A 32 -18.66 35.55 -4.92
N LYS A 33 -17.45 35.17 -5.35
CA LYS A 33 -16.22 35.87 -4.99
C LYS A 33 -15.97 37.02 -5.96
N PRO A 34 -15.59 38.23 -5.49
CA PRO A 34 -15.24 39.34 -6.36
C PRO A 34 -14.14 38.96 -7.34
N GLU A 35 -14.31 39.33 -8.61
CA GLU A 35 -13.33 39.08 -9.66
C GLU A 35 -13.37 40.17 -10.74
N THR A 36 -12.23 40.40 -11.38
CA THR A 36 -12.11 41.34 -12.50
C THR A 36 -11.77 40.58 -13.77
N GLU A 37 -12.57 40.78 -14.82
CA GLU A 37 -12.27 40.30 -16.17
C GLU A 37 -11.19 41.22 -16.78
N ASN A 38 -9.91 40.91 -16.54
CA ASN A 38 -8.80 41.66 -17.13
C ASN A 38 -8.60 41.26 -18.60
N LEU A 39 -9.35 41.87 -19.52
CA LEU A 39 -9.21 41.67 -20.97
C LEU A 39 -8.08 42.49 -21.65
N LYS A 40 -7.19 43.13 -20.89
CA LYS A 40 -5.99 43.79 -21.43
C LYS A 40 -4.79 43.58 -20.52
N THR A 41 -3.99 42.56 -20.80
CA THR A 41 -2.62 42.48 -20.28
C THR A 41 -1.66 42.94 -21.38
N THR A 42 -1.37 44.24 -21.44
CA THR A 42 -0.16 44.70 -22.12
C THR A 42 1.03 44.28 -21.27
N ILE A 43 1.82 43.33 -21.79
CA ILE A 43 3.01 42.79 -21.14
C ILE A 43 4.16 43.79 -21.33
N THR A 44 4.59 44.46 -20.26
CA THR A 44 5.84 45.22 -20.28
C THR A 44 6.93 44.39 -19.62
N TYR A 45 7.96 44.06 -20.38
CA TYR A 45 9.10 43.26 -19.95
C TYR A 45 10.09 44.12 -19.15
N MET A 46 10.52 43.63 -17.98
CA MET A 46 11.79 44.03 -17.39
C MET A 46 12.60 42.76 -17.09
N VAL A 47 13.84 42.76 -17.58
CA VAL A 47 14.72 41.59 -17.68
C VAL A 47 15.21 41.17 -16.31
N THR A 48 14.84 39.96 -15.85
CA THR A 48 15.72 38.99 -15.15
C THR A 48 14.94 37.71 -14.77
N GLY A 49 15.35 36.55 -15.29
CA GLY A 49 15.25 35.26 -14.59
C GLY A 49 13.96 34.42 -14.69
N ASP A 50 13.71 33.86 -15.87
CA ASP A 50 12.91 32.68 -16.25
C ASP A 50 12.14 31.84 -15.19
N LYS A 51 10.84 32.16 -15.00
CA LYS A 51 9.68 31.23 -15.04
C LYS A 51 8.43 32.01 -15.49
N LYS A 52 7.78 31.58 -16.58
CA LYS A 52 6.53 32.17 -17.08
C LYS A 52 5.34 31.27 -16.74
N PHE A 53 4.28 31.85 -16.18
CA PHE A 53 2.96 31.23 -16.10
C PHE A 53 1.96 32.13 -16.82
N GLU A 54 1.26 31.60 -17.82
CA GLU A 54 -0.04 32.13 -18.23
C GLU A 54 -1.08 31.58 -17.25
N LEU A 55 -1.60 32.42 -16.35
CA LEU A 55 -2.86 32.10 -15.68
C LEU A 55 -4.00 32.57 -16.58
N THR A 56 -4.33 31.76 -17.58
CA THR A 56 -5.61 31.89 -18.27
C THR A 56 -6.66 31.40 -17.28
N ARG A 57 -7.31 32.32 -16.54
CA ARG A 57 -8.53 31.96 -15.82
C ARG A 57 -9.54 31.58 -16.90
N ASN A 58 -9.93 30.31 -16.93
CA ASN A 58 -11.02 29.86 -17.79
C ASN A 58 -12.30 30.54 -17.28
N PHE A 59 -12.83 31.44 -18.11
CA PHE A 59 -14.08 32.14 -17.86
C PHE A 59 -15.17 31.50 -18.71
N VAL A 60 -16.35 31.28 -18.12
CA VAL A 60 -17.53 30.69 -18.75
C VAL A 60 -18.64 31.74 -18.76
N THR A 61 -19.46 31.80 -19.80
CA THR A 61 -20.56 32.78 -19.84
C THR A 61 -21.65 32.41 -18.84
N VAL A 62 -22.32 33.42 -18.29
CA VAL A 62 -23.46 33.21 -17.39
C VAL A 62 -24.54 32.39 -18.09
N ASP A 63 -24.77 32.63 -19.38
CA ASP A 63 -25.71 31.87 -20.21
C ASP A 63 -25.42 30.38 -20.26
N GLU A 64 -24.16 30.00 -20.46
CA GLU A 64 -23.76 28.59 -20.49
C GLU A 64 -23.98 27.93 -19.12
N VAL A 65 -23.62 28.63 -18.05
CA VAL A 65 -23.84 28.14 -16.67
C VAL A 65 -25.33 27.97 -16.39
N ALA A 66 -26.15 28.97 -16.73
CA ALA A 66 -27.59 28.96 -16.50
C ALA A 66 -28.29 27.85 -17.29
N TYR A 67 -27.94 27.69 -18.58
CA TYR A 67 -28.45 26.60 -19.42
C TYR A 67 -28.10 25.22 -18.84
N ASN A 68 -26.85 25.03 -18.42
CA ASN A 68 -26.39 23.77 -17.84
C ASN A 68 -27.13 23.42 -16.54
N GLN A 69 -27.39 24.40 -15.67
CA GLN A 69 -28.19 24.17 -14.46
C GLN A 69 -29.65 23.86 -14.80
N ALA A 70 -30.29 24.62 -15.70
CA ALA A 70 -31.68 24.38 -16.10
C ALA A 70 -31.86 22.96 -16.67
N ARG A 71 -30.89 22.51 -17.49
CA ARG A 71 -30.83 21.13 -17.98
C ARG A 71 -30.69 20.10 -16.85
N ARG A 72 -29.95 20.40 -15.78
CA ARG A 72 -29.87 19.48 -14.61
C ARG A 72 -31.19 19.35 -13.87
N PHE A 73 -32.00 20.39 -13.83
CA PHE A 73 -33.37 20.33 -13.31
C PHE A 73 -34.28 19.51 -14.23
N SER A 74 -34.19 19.66 -15.56
CA SER A 74 -35.04 18.89 -16.49
C SER A 74 -34.79 17.39 -16.51
N LEU A 75 -33.59 16.95 -16.13
CA LEU A 75 -33.21 15.53 -16.09
C LEU A 75 -33.76 14.75 -14.88
N ARG A 76 -34.50 15.38 -13.96
CA ARG A 76 -35.00 14.75 -12.72
C ARG A 76 -36.52 14.89 -12.57
N ALA A 77 -37.16 13.88 -12.01
CA ALA A 77 -38.57 13.93 -11.63
C ALA A 77 -38.71 14.59 -10.24
N PHE A 78 -39.60 15.56 -10.11
CA PHE A 78 -39.89 16.28 -8.86
C PHE A 78 -41.37 16.16 -8.50
N GLU A 79 -41.66 15.80 -7.25
CA GLU A 79 -43.02 15.62 -6.71
C GLU A 79 -43.67 16.96 -6.34
N ALA A 80 -42.89 17.95 -5.90
CA ALA A 80 -43.31 19.33 -5.67
C ALA A 80 -42.37 20.30 -6.39
N ARG A 81 -42.92 21.30 -7.09
CA ARG A 81 -42.20 22.25 -7.96
C ARG A 81 -42.23 23.67 -7.38
N GLN A 82 -41.81 23.82 -6.13
CA GLN A 82 -41.66 25.13 -5.49
C GLN A 82 -40.18 25.33 -5.18
N TYR A 83 -39.55 26.29 -5.86
CA TYR A 83 -38.16 26.65 -5.66
C TYR A 83 -38.07 28.10 -5.23
N ARG A 84 -37.50 28.34 -4.04
CA ARG A 84 -37.15 29.68 -3.58
C ARG A 84 -35.65 29.84 -3.69
N PHE A 85 -35.21 30.63 -4.65
CA PHE A 85 -33.81 31.00 -4.82
C PHE A 85 -33.50 32.31 -4.10
N SER A 86 -32.23 32.68 -4.12
CA SER A 86 -31.72 33.90 -3.53
C SER A 86 -32.23 35.11 -4.32
N HIS A 87 -32.26 36.27 -3.66
CA HIS A 87 -32.73 37.52 -4.24
C HIS A 87 -34.20 37.45 -4.71
N ASP A 88 -35.05 36.79 -3.91
CA ASP A 88 -36.51 36.72 -4.08
C ASP A 88 -37.00 36.11 -5.41
N VAL A 89 -36.16 35.31 -6.08
CA VAL A 89 -36.56 34.56 -7.28
C VAL A 89 -37.30 33.30 -6.85
N GLU A 90 -38.63 33.31 -7.02
CA GLU A 90 -39.50 32.16 -6.75
C GLU A 90 -39.99 31.53 -8.05
N VAL A 91 -39.84 30.22 -8.18
CA VAL A 91 -40.36 29.42 -9.29
C VAL A 91 -41.40 28.45 -8.75
N GLU A 92 -42.67 28.66 -9.13
CA GLU A 92 -43.80 27.88 -8.66
C GLU A 92 -44.43 27.06 -9.78
N SER A 93 -44.83 25.82 -9.48
CA SER A 93 -45.56 24.89 -10.36
C SER A 93 -44.86 24.51 -11.68
N ARG A 94 -43.62 24.95 -11.90
CA ARG A 94 -42.78 24.63 -13.07
C ARG A 94 -41.32 24.39 -12.67
N LEU A 95 -40.52 23.86 -13.60
CA LEU A 95 -39.07 23.75 -13.39
C LEU A 95 -38.39 25.10 -13.65
N PRO A 96 -37.26 25.39 -12.97
CA PRO A 96 -36.45 26.55 -13.26
C PRO A 96 -35.92 26.50 -14.70
N GLU A 97 -36.15 27.58 -15.44
CA GLU A 97 -35.61 27.78 -16.78
C GLU A 97 -34.27 28.52 -16.70
N ALA A 98 -33.56 28.60 -17.83
CA ALA A 98 -32.28 29.30 -17.87
C ALA A 98 -32.41 30.78 -17.42
N GLU A 99 -33.55 31.42 -17.70
CA GLU A 99 -33.83 32.80 -17.26
C GLU A 99 -33.88 32.95 -15.73
N ASP A 100 -34.58 32.06 -15.02
CA ASP A 100 -34.69 32.13 -13.56
C ASP A 100 -33.32 31.98 -12.90
N ILE A 101 -32.52 31.05 -13.43
CA ILE A 101 -31.16 30.78 -12.94
C ILE A 101 -30.23 31.94 -13.25
N ARG A 102 -30.36 32.54 -14.45
CA ARG A 102 -29.59 33.72 -14.86
C ARG A 102 -29.87 34.91 -13.95
N LEU A 103 -31.14 35.16 -13.58
CA LEU A 103 -31.52 36.24 -12.66
C LEU A 103 -30.80 36.11 -11.32
N VAL A 104 -30.83 34.91 -10.74
CA VAL A 104 -30.15 34.60 -9.47
C VAL A 104 -28.64 34.82 -9.56
N ILE A 105 -28.01 34.35 -10.64
CA ILE A 105 -26.57 34.52 -10.85
C ILE A 105 -26.20 35.99 -11.03
N ARG A 106 -26.97 36.75 -11.82
CA ARG A 106 -26.71 38.18 -12.07
C ARG A 106 -26.86 39.03 -10.81
N ALA A 107 -27.88 38.76 -10.00
CA ALA A 107 -28.04 39.43 -8.71
C ALA A 107 -26.83 39.16 -7.79
N ALA A 108 -26.34 37.92 -7.76
CA ALA A 108 -25.14 37.57 -6.99
C ALA A 108 -23.85 38.19 -7.57
N MET A 109 -23.77 38.38 -8.89
CA MET A 109 -22.64 39.07 -9.53
C MET A 109 -22.62 40.56 -9.18
N GLU A 110 -23.78 41.21 -9.14
CA GLU A 110 -23.91 42.61 -8.73
C GLU A 110 -23.44 42.81 -7.29
N VAL A 111 -23.90 41.96 -6.36
CA VAL A 111 -23.46 41.99 -4.95
C VAL A 111 -21.96 41.75 -4.81
N ALA A 112 -21.38 40.87 -5.64
CA ALA A 112 -19.95 40.57 -5.63
C ALA A 112 -19.09 41.58 -6.41
N GLY A 113 -19.69 42.58 -7.08
CA GLY A 113 -18.98 43.57 -7.88
C GLY A 113 -18.33 43.00 -9.15
N ILE A 114 -18.87 41.91 -9.70
CA ILE A 114 -18.36 41.26 -10.91
C ILE A 114 -18.97 41.95 -12.14
N MET A 115 -18.12 42.54 -12.98
CA MET A 115 -18.53 43.23 -14.21
C MET A 115 -18.47 42.28 -15.41
N GLY A 116 -19.46 42.36 -16.31
CA GLY A 116 -19.52 41.56 -17.53
C GLY A 116 -20.52 40.40 -17.45
N ASP A 117 -20.40 39.44 -18.36
CA ASP A 117 -21.33 38.29 -18.50
C ASP A 117 -20.60 36.94 -18.38
N ARG A 118 -19.49 36.92 -17.65
CA ARG A 118 -18.65 35.73 -17.46
C ARG A 118 -18.28 35.50 -16.01
N LEU A 119 -18.07 34.23 -15.67
CA LEU A 119 -17.70 33.74 -14.35
C LEU A 119 -16.43 32.91 -14.41
N SER A 120 -15.55 33.01 -13.42
CA SER A 120 -14.45 32.04 -13.27
C SER A 120 -14.95 30.65 -12.89
N MET A 121 -14.13 29.63 -13.16
CA MET A 121 -14.40 28.24 -12.73
C MET A 121 -14.71 28.10 -11.23
N GLU A 122 -14.12 28.94 -10.38
CA GLU A 122 -14.40 28.93 -8.93
C GLU A 122 -15.82 29.44 -8.63
N ASN A 123 -16.26 30.50 -9.29
CA ASN A 123 -17.63 30.99 -9.18
C ASN A 123 -18.65 30.04 -9.83
N VAL A 124 -18.30 29.38 -10.94
CA VAL A 124 -19.11 28.28 -11.51
C VAL A 124 -19.32 27.17 -10.47
N GLN A 125 -18.27 26.79 -9.73
CA GLN A 125 -18.39 25.79 -8.67
C GLN A 125 -19.30 26.28 -7.51
N ASN A 126 -19.25 27.57 -7.16
CA ASN A 126 -20.16 28.14 -6.15
C ASN A 126 -21.63 28.09 -6.61
N VAL A 127 -21.89 28.38 -7.88
CA VAL A 127 -23.21 28.24 -8.50
C VAL A 127 -23.67 26.78 -8.47
N ASP A 128 -22.81 25.83 -8.83
CA ASP A 128 -23.09 24.39 -8.79
C ASP A 128 -23.49 23.91 -7.39
N LEU A 129 -22.76 24.35 -6.37
CA LEU A 129 -23.02 23.99 -4.98
C LEU A 129 -24.34 24.58 -4.48
N TYR A 130 -24.63 25.83 -4.85
CA TYR A 130 -25.86 26.51 -4.50
C TYR A 130 -27.08 25.82 -5.12
N PHE A 131 -27.14 25.69 -6.45
CA PHE A 131 -28.29 25.05 -7.11
C PHE A 131 -28.39 23.55 -6.81
N GLY A 132 -27.26 22.89 -6.52
CA GLY A 132 -27.19 21.49 -6.11
C GLY A 132 -27.99 21.17 -4.85
N GLN A 133 -28.23 22.13 -3.96
CA GLN A 133 -28.99 21.92 -2.72
C GLN A 133 -30.50 21.74 -2.96
N PHE A 134 -31.02 22.30 -4.06
CA PHE A 134 -32.42 22.18 -4.45
C PHE A 134 -32.72 20.92 -5.26
N MET A 135 -31.69 20.12 -5.53
CA MET A 135 -31.85 18.85 -6.22
C MET A 135 -31.95 17.73 -5.18
N SER A 136 -32.95 16.85 -5.30
CA SER A 136 -33.06 15.69 -4.40
C SER A 136 -31.76 14.88 -4.45
N PRO A 137 -31.13 14.57 -3.29
CA PRO A 137 -29.98 13.70 -3.27
C PRO A 137 -30.38 12.36 -3.86
N GLY A 138 -29.61 11.83 -4.83
CA GLY A 138 -29.86 10.49 -5.35
C GLY A 138 -29.94 9.49 -4.19
N LYS A 139 -31.05 8.73 -4.12
CA LYS A 139 -31.43 7.89 -2.97
C LYS A 139 -30.38 6.83 -2.64
N GLN A 140 -29.63 6.38 -3.64
CA GLN A 140 -28.66 5.31 -3.51
C GLN A 140 -27.25 5.77 -3.87
N LYS A 141 -26.26 5.24 -3.14
CA LYS A 141 -24.85 5.30 -3.51
C LYS A 141 -24.36 3.88 -3.82
N PRO A 142 -23.57 3.68 -4.88
CA PRO A 142 -22.89 2.40 -5.09
C PRO A 142 -21.87 2.17 -3.97
N LYS A 143 -22.09 1.14 -3.15
CA LYS A 143 -21.11 0.58 -2.23
C LYS A 143 -20.39 -0.56 -2.95
N ARG A 144 -19.12 -0.35 -3.24
CA ARG A 144 -18.25 -1.38 -3.81
C ARG A 144 -17.50 -2.07 -2.67
N GLU A 145 -17.65 -3.38 -2.58
CA GLU A 145 -17.03 -4.25 -1.58
C GLU A 145 -16.21 -5.34 -2.28
N SER A 146 -15.16 -5.82 -1.63
CA SER A 146 -14.37 -6.95 -2.09
C SER A 146 -14.78 -8.17 -1.28
N ILE A 147 -15.36 -9.19 -1.92
CA ILE A 147 -15.83 -10.39 -1.21
C ILE A 147 -14.74 -11.46 -1.26
N PRO A 148 -14.34 -12.03 -0.10
CA PRO A 148 -13.42 -13.16 -0.04
C PRO A 148 -13.97 -14.39 -0.79
N GLY A 149 -13.30 -14.79 -1.88
CA GLY A 149 -13.64 -15.96 -2.68
C GLY A 149 -12.85 -17.20 -2.27
N ASN A 150 -12.42 -17.97 -3.27
CA ASN A 150 -11.67 -19.21 -3.09
C ASN A 150 -10.23 -18.95 -2.66
N LEU A 151 -9.63 -19.92 -1.97
CA LEU A 151 -8.19 -19.91 -1.71
C LEU A 151 -7.43 -20.26 -2.98
N THR A 152 -6.27 -19.62 -3.16
CA THR A 152 -5.36 -19.87 -4.27
C THR A 152 -3.97 -20.18 -3.72
N PRO A 153 -3.36 -21.34 -4.07
CA PRO A 153 -1.99 -21.64 -3.67
C PRO A 153 -1.02 -20.74 -4.43
N VAL A 154 0.00 -20.25 -3.74
CA VAL A 154 1.08 -19.41 -4.28
C VAL A 154 2.39 -20.12 -3.97
N LYS A 155 3.00 -20.77 -4.98
CA LYS A 155 4.24 -21.54 -4.78
C LYS A 155 5.44 -20.62 -4.84
N THR A 156 6.31 -20.65 -3.83
CA THR A 156 7.55 -19.84 -3.85
C THR A 156 8.48 -20.24 -5.00
N ALA A 157 8.36 -21.47 -5.50
CA ALA A 157 9.13 -21.97 -6.64
C ALA A 157 8.71 -21.34 -7.98
N GLU A 158 7.50 -20.80 -8.07
CA GLU A 158 6.93 -20.15 -9.25
C GLU A 158 7.11 -18.62 -9.20
N MET A 159 7.86 -18.10 -8.22
CA MET A 159 8.13 -16.68 -8.08
C MET A 159 8.96 -16.16 -9.26
N ASP A 160 8.48 -15.10 -9.92
CA ASP A 160 9.14 -14.50 -11.07
C ASP A 160 10.55 -13.98 -10.75
N ARG A 161 11.47 -14.09 -11.71
CA ARG A 161 12.86 -13.61 -11.57
C ARG A 161 12.94 -12.09 -11.47
N THR A 162 13.77 -11.59 -10.55
CA THR A 162 14.14 -10.16 -10.46
C THR A 162 15.48 -9.90 -11.14
N SER A 163 15.67 -8.68 -11.63
CA SER A 163 16.92 -8.24 -12.26
C SER A 163 17.51 -7.05 -11.51
N ILE A 164 18.82 -7.02 -11.36
CA ILE A 164 19.57 -5.94 -10.71
C ILE A 164 20.67 -5.50 -11.66
N ARG A 165 20.89 -4.20 -11.81
CA ARG A 165 22.06 -3.71 -12.53
C ARG A 165 23.27 -3.77 -11.61
N VAL A 166 24.39 -4.27 -12.13
CA VAL A 166 25.64 -4.40 -11.38
C VAL A 166 26.11 -3.05 -10.79
N SER A 167 25.79 -1.94 -11.46
CA SER A 167 26.08 -0.58 -11.00
C SER A 167 25.41 -0.18 -9.69
N ASP A 168 24.26 -0.79 -9.38
CA ASP A 168 23.40 -0.40 -8.25
C ASP A 168 23.82 -1.16 -6.98
N VAL A 169 24.54 -2.27 -7.14
CA VAL A 169 25.03 -3.12 -6.06
C VAL A 169 26.09 -2.39 -5.23
N GLY A 170 25.77 -2.16 -3.95
CA GLY A 170 26.60 -1.42 -3.00
C GLY A 170 26.45 0.11 -3.07
N LYS A 171 25.55 0.63 -3.92
CA LYS A 171 25.10 2.04 -3.87
C LYS A 171 23.70 2.12 -3.28
N ASP A 172 22.74 1.50 -3.97
CA ASP A 172 21.32 1.58 -3.65
C ASP A 172 20.75 0.21 -3.25
N VAL A 173 21.51 -0.86 -3.47
CA VAL A 173 21.06 -2.25 -3.30
C VAL A 173 22.12 -3.07 -2.59
N SER A 174 21.70 -3.85 -1.59
CA SER A 174 22.52 -4.93 -1.03
C SER A 174 22.02 -6.27 -1.55
N VAL A 175 22.96 -7.16 -1.90
CA VAL A 175 22.68 -8.49 -2.42
C VAL A 175 23.27 -9.52 -1.46
N PHE A 176 22.47 -10.52 -1.09
CA PHE A 176 22.88 -11.63 -0.24
C PHE A 176 22.83 -12.93 -1.05
N LEU A 177 23.82 -13.79 -0.84
CA LEU A 177 23.97 -15.10 -1.46
C LEU A 177 24.49 -16.12 -0.43
N SER A 178 24.28 -17.40 -0.68
CA SER A 178 24.86 -18.50 0.12
C SER A 178 26.36 -18.64 -0.14
N GLU A 179 27.05 -19.42 0.70
CA GLU A 179 28.44 -19.82 0.44
C GLU A 179 28.58 -20.72 -0.79
N ASP A 180 27.50 -21.45 -1.16
CA ASP A 180 27.45 -22.35 -2.31
C ASP A 180 27.03 -21.66 -3.62
N TYR A 181 27.04 -20.32 -3.65
CA TYR A 181 26.56 -19.50 -4.75
C TYR A 181 27.11 -19.87 -6.13
N GLU A 182 28.36 -20.36 -6.20
CA GLU A 182 29.00 -20.80 -7.44
C GLU A 182 28.20 -21.89 -8.18
N THR A 183 27.41 -22.66 -7.45
CA THR A 183 26.54 -23.70 -8.00
C THR A 183 25.08 -23.27 -8.12
N GLU A 184 24.63 -22.28 -7.34
CA GLU A 184 23.22 -21.90 -7.20
C GLU A 184 22.76 -20.75 -8.12
N VAL A 185 23.65 -19.78 -8.44
CA VAL A 185 23.21 -18.53 -9.09
C VAL A 185 23.14 -18.62 -10.62
N GLY A 186 23.79 -19.63 -11.22
CA GLY A 186 23.86 -19.84 -12.66
C GLY A 186 24.88 -18.95 -13.38
N LYS A 187 25.18 -19.28 -14.64
CA LYS A 187 26.31 -18.69 -15.41
C LYS A 187 26.22 -17.17 -15.58
N ASP A 188 25.04 -16.63 -15.88
CA ASP A 188 24.87 -15.19 -16.14
C ASP A 188 25.12 -14.35 -14.88
N ASN A 189 24.65 -14.84 -13.72
CA ASN A 189 24.88 -14.18 -12.43
C ASN A 189 26.33 -14.33 -11.99
N LEU A 190 26.97 -15.48 -12.22
CA LEU A 190 28.41 -15.66 -11.94
C LEU A 190 29.24 -14.68 -12.76
N PHE A 191 28.92 -14.52 -14.04
CA PHE A 191 29.59 -13.53 -14.88
C PHE A 191 29.42 -12.11 -14.33
N ALA A 192 28.22 -11.75 -13.87
CA ALA A 192 27.96 -10.45 -13.25
C ALA A 192 28.75 -10.24 -11.95
N LEU A 193 28.88 -11.27 -11.11
CA LEU A 193 29.68 -11.23 -9.88
C LEU A 193 31.18 -11.07 -10.17
N GLU A 194 31.72 -11.83 -11.13
CA GLU A 194 33.12 -11.71 -11.56
C GLU A 194 33.41 -10.35 -12.22
N TYR A 195 32.47 -9.82 -13.01
CA TYR A 195 32.58 -8.47 -13.55
C TYR A 195 32.63 -7.41 -12.43
N LEU A 196 31.78 -7.56 -11.40
CA LEU A 196 31.79 -6.67 -10.25
C LEU A 196 33.11 -6.74 -9.47
N LYS A 197 33.66 -7.94 -9.28
CA LYS A 197 34.98 -8.16 -8.69
C LYS A 197 36.08 -7.45 -9.48
N ALA A 198 36.09 -7.58 -10.80
CA ALA A 198 37.09 -6.97 -11.67
C ALA A 198 37.03 -5.44 -11.65
N ILE A 199 35.83 -4.85 -11.53
CA ILE A 199 35.67 -3.41 -11.35
C ILE A 199 36.27 -3.00 -10.00
N ARG A 200 35.89 -3.67 -8.91
CA ARG A 200 36.25 -3.25 -7.54
C ARG A 200 37.71 -3.51 -7.18
N GLY A 201 38.30 -4.62 -7.62
CA GLY A 201 39.71 -4.92 -7.38
C GLY A 201 40.65 -3.85 -7.95
N LYS A 202 40.26 -3.17 -9.04
CA LYS A 202 41.01 -2.02 -9.59
C LYS A 202 40.92 -0.75 -8.72
N PHE A 203 39.85 -0.58 -7.95
CA PHE A 203 39.66 0.59 -7.08
C PHE A 203 40.40 0.45 -5.74
N GLU A 204 40.48 -0.76 -5.18
CA GLU A 204 41.16 -1.00 -3.89
C GLU A 204 42.69 -0.90 -3.98
N ASP A 205 43.30 -1.21 -5.13
CA ASP A 205 44.76 -1.11 -5.34
C ASP A 205 45.28 0.34 -5.45
N HIS A 206 44.42 1.34 -5.73
CA HIS A 206 44.87 2.70 -6.07
C HIS A 206 44.38 3.81 -5.14
N GLN A 207 43.46 3.56 -4.20
CA GLN A 207 43.06 4.54 -3.19
C GLN A 207 42.53 3.86 -1.91
N PRO A 208 43.27 3.87 -0.78
CA PRO A 208 42.63 3.96 0.52
C PRO A 208 42.13 5.40 0.67
N GLY A 209 41.05 5.73 -0.04
CA GLY A 209 40.49 7.07 -0.01
C GLY A 209 39.83 7.37 1.34
N LEU A 210 39.75 8.64 1.71
CA LEU A 210 38.98 9.19 2.85
C LEU A 210 37.47 8.81 2.87
N PHE A 211 37.00 8.04 1.88
CA PHE A 211 35.60 7.67 1.62
C PHE A 211 35.36 6.15 1.54
N THR A 212 36.30 5.31 2.02
CA THR A 212 35.96 3.90 2.28
C THR A 212 34.97 3.86 3.44
N GLU A 213 33.69 3.66 3.13
CA GLU A 213 32.71 3.34 4.16
C GLU A 213 33.22 2.13 4.96
N PRO A 214 33.32 2.26 6.29
CA PRO A 214 33.78 1.16 7.12
C PRO A 214 32.82 -0.02 6.98
N LEU A 215 33.36 -1.23 7.12
CA LEU A 215 32.55 -2.44 7.15
C LEU A 215 31.41 -2.29 8.18
N ASP A 216 30.21 -2.72 7.80
CA ASP A 216 29.04 -2.72 8.67
C ASP A 216 29.36 -3.41 10.00
N ASP A 217 29.03 -2.78 11.13
CA ASP A 217 29.40 -3.28 12.47
C ASP A 217 28.77 -4.64 12.78
N PHE A 218 27.60 -4.95 12.19
CA PHE A 218 27.04 -6.29 12.25
C PHE A 218 27.98 -7.30 11.57
N ILE A 219 28.41 -7.00 10.34
CA ILE A 219 29.28 -7.92 9.59
C ILE A 219 30.65 -8.09 10.28
N LYS A 220 31.20 -7.01 10.88
CA LYS A 220 32.42 -7.12 11.68
C LYS A 220 32.30 -8.10 12.85
N LYS A 221 31.13 -8.14 13.51
CA LYS A 221 30.88 -8.99 14.68
C LYS A 221 30.49 -10.42 14.31
N HIS A 222 29.89 -10.62 13.14
CA HIS A 222 29.30 -11.89 12.71
C HIS A 222 29.99 -12.45 11.46
N GLN A 223 31.33 -12.35 11.36
CA GLN A 223 32.09 -12.76 10.16
C GLN A 223 31.93 -14.25 9.80
N ASP A 224 31.68 -15.11 10.80
CA ASP A 224 31.43 -16.54 10.57
C ASP A 224 30.02 -16.81 9.99
N HIS A 225 29.10 -15.85 10.13
CA HIS A 225 27.73 -15.96 9.62
C HIS A 225 27.61 -15.29 8.24
N ILE A 226 28.24 -14.13 8.09
CA ILE A 226 28.11 -13.27 6.92
C ILE A 226 29.41 -12.51 6.67
N ARG A 227 29.82 -12.42 5.40
CA ARG A 227 31.01 -11.67 4.98
C ARG A 227 30.81 -10.99 3.63
N PRO A 228 31.51 -9.90 3.34
CA PRO A 228 31.56 -9.37 1.98
C PRO A 228 32.15 -10.42 1.02
N LEU A 229 31.56 -10.53 -0.16
CA LEU A 229 32.13 -11.36 -1.22
C LEU A 229 33.42 -10.73 -1.76
N TYR A 230 33.41 -9.40 -1.95
CA TYR A 230 34.56 -8.63 -2.44
C TYR A 230 34.69 -7.31 -1.67
N GLY A 231 35.87 -7.06 -1.09
CA GLY A 231 36.16 -5.81 -0.37
C GLY A 231 35.38 -5.66 0.92
N TYR A 232 34.79 -4.48 1.14
CA TYR A 232 34.01 -4.15 2.34
C TYR A 232 32.53 -3.86 2.06
N ARG A 233 32.05 -4.11 0.83
CA ARG A 233 30.71 -3.74 0.36
C ARG A 233 29.91 -4.96 -0.12
N PRO A 234 28.56 -4.91 -0.17
CA PRO A 234 27.75 -5.98 -0.74
C PRO A 234 28.18 -6.24 -2.20
N PRO A 235 28.13 -7.46 -2.74
CA PRO A 235 27.35 -8.59 -2.24
C PRO A 235 27.92 -9.22 -0.97
N TYR A 236 27.04 -9.78 -0.16
CA TYR A 236 27.37 -10.51 1.05
C TYR A 236 27.15 -12.00 0.85
N VAL A 237 28.14 -12.79 1.26
CA VAL A 237 28.08 -14.25 1.34
C VAL A 237 27.66 -14.62 2.74
N VAL A 238 26.65 -15.46 2.85
CA VAL A 238 26.07 -15.94 4.11
C VAL A 238 26.28 -17.43 4.20
N ASN A 239 26.65 -17.92 5.39
CA ASN A 239 26.77 -19.35 5.66
C ASN A 239 25.50 -20.08 5.22
N THR A 240 25.64 -21.13 4.40
CA THR A 240 24.49 -21.86 3.80
C THR A 240 23.54 -22.41 4.88
N SER A 241 24.06 -22.81 6.04
CA SER A 241 23.24 -23.30 7.13
C SER A 241 22.38 -22.22 7.79
N LEU A 242 22.73 -20.94 7.67
CA LEU A 242 22.01 -19.79 8.22
C LEU A 242 21.13 -19.10 7.17
N PHE A 243 21.49 -19.20 5.88
CA PHE A 243 20.75 -18.58 4.79
C PHE A 243 19.51 -19.40 4.41
N LYS A 244 18.50 -19.40 5.30
CA LYS A 244 17.25 -20.18 5.20
C LYS A 244 16.29 -19.70 4.09
N THR A 245 16.77 -19.39 2.89
CA THR A 245 15.94 -18.96 1.77
C THR A 245 16.09 -19.88 0.57
N PRO A 246 15.02 -20.18 -0.19
CA PRO A 246 15.13 -20.88 -1.46
C PRO A 246 15.58 -19.97 -2.62
N GLN A 247 15.74 -18.67 -2.39
CA GLN A 247 16.17 -17.73 -3.41
C GLN A 247 17.69 -17.77 -3.56
N ASN A 248 18.18 -17.90 -4.80
CA ASN A 248 19.61 -17.94 -5.09
C ASN A 248 20.31 -16.59 -4.85
N LEU A 249 19.58 -15.47 -4.99
CA LEU A 249 20.03 -14.12 -4.66
C LEU A 249 18.90 -13.37 -3.97
N VAL A 250 19.19 -12.74 -2.83
CA VAL A 250 18.23 -11.87 -2.12
C VAL A 250 18.64 -10.42 -2.26
N ARG A 251 17.73 -9.63 -2.82
CA ARG A 251 17.89 -8.20 -3.06
C ARG A 251 17.20 -7.39 -1.96
N VAL A 252 17.94 -6.51 -1.29
CA VAL A 252 17.35 -5.50 -0.40
C VAL A 252 17.71 -4.09 -0.86
N THR A 253 16.76 -3.18 -0.74
CA THR A 253 16.81 -1.80 -1.27
C THR A 253 16.82 -0.73 -0.19
N SER A 254 16.49 -1.10 1.04
CA SER A 254 16.42 -0.15 2.15
C SER A 254 17.27 -0.63 3.33
N THR A 255 17.71 0.32 4.16
CA THR A 255 18.41 0.00 5.41
C THR A 255 17.53 -0.84 6.35
N PRO A 256 16.24 -0.53 6.57
CA PRO A 256 15.34 -1.38 7.35
C PRO A 256 15.31 -2.84 6.88
N GLU A 257 15.14 -3.09 5.58
CA GLU A 257 15.17 -4.46 5.03
C GLU A 257 16.50 -5.16 5.27
N LYS A 258 17.62 -4.45 5.08
CA LYS A 258 18.97 -4.99 5.31
C LYS A 258 19.14 -5.43 6.76
N LEU A 259 18.74 -4.58 7.71
CA LEU A 259 18.80 -4.88 9.14
C LEU A 259 17.89 -6.06 9.50
N PHE A 260 16.71 -6.17 8.89
CA PHE A 260 15.82 -7.30 9.11
C PHE A 260 16.43 -8.62 8.60
N VAL A 261 17.10 -8.61 7.44
CA VAL A 261 17.82 -9.79 6.94
C VAL A 261 18.96 -10.21 7.88
N TYR A 262 19.70 -9.27 8.47
CA TYR A 262 20.71 -9.58 9.48
C TYR A 262 20.11 -10.33 10.68
N GLU A 263 18.97 -9.86 11.18
CA GLU A 263 18.27 -10.53 12.28
C GLU A 263 17.73 -11.92 11.88
N LEU A 264 17.25 -12.10 10.64
CA LEU A 264 16.85 -13.42 10.13
C LEU A 264 18.02 -14.42 10.09
N ILE A 265 19.23 -13.94 9.74
CA ILE A 265 20.45 -14.76 9.71
C ILE A 265 20.85 -15.13 11.15
N GLU A 266 20.86 -14.17 12.07
CA GLU A 266 21.22 -14.40 13.47
C GLU A 266 20.26 -15.38 14.17
N HIS A 267 18.98 -15.33 13.81
CA HIS A 267 17.93 -16.17 14.39
C HIS A 267 17.58 -17.39 13.51
N ALA A 268 18.41 -17.74 12.54
CA ALA A 268 18.14 -18.79 11.54
C ALA A 268 17.80 -20.17 12.15
N ARG A 269 18.25 -20.44 13.38
CA ARG A 269 17.98 -21.71 14.08
C ARG A 269 16.50 -21.95 14.38
N TYR A 270 15.71 -20.89 14.57
CA TYR A 270 14.27 -20.97 14.81
C TYR A 270 13.47 -21.09 13.52
N LEU A 271 14.07 -20.74 12.38
CA LEU A 271 13.41 -20.65 11.09
C LEU A 271 13.51 -21.97 10.32
N GLN A 272 12.45 -22.32 9.59
CA GLN A 272 12.52 -23.37 8.58
C GLN A 272 12.94 -22.79 7.23
N ALA A 273 12.26 -21.72 6.81
CA ALA A 273 12.58 -20.99 5.58
C ALA A 273 12.07 -19.55 5.65
N TRP A 274 12.56 -18.67 4.80
CA TRP A 274 11.98 -17.36 4.53
C TRP A 274 12.17 -16.99 3.06
N ILE A 275 11.33 -16.10 2.56
CA ILE A 275 11.50 -15.46 1.25
C ILE A 275 11.34 -13.95 1.41
N LYS A 276 12.11 -13.20 0.63
CA LYS A 276 11.78 -11.80 0.36
C LYS A 276 10.90 -11.76 -0.88
N SER A 277 9.68 -11.28 -0.71
CA SER A 277 8.72 -11.09 -1.78
C SER A 277 9.17 -10.01 -2.76
N ARG A 278 8.51 -9.99 -3.92
CA ARG A 278 8.63 -8.90 -4.88
C ARG A 278 7.58 -7.84 -4.62
N ASP A 279 7.90 -6.62 -5.00
CA ASP A 279 6.98 -5.49 -4.97
C ASP A 279 5.67 -5.76 -5.73
N MET A 280 5.70 -6.58 -6.79
CA MET A 280 4.55 -6.93 -7.63
C MET A 280 4.57 -8.40 -8.08
N GLY A 281 3.39 -8.97 -8.36
CA GLY A 281 3.22 -10.22 -9.11
C GLY A 281 3.32 -11.54 -8.34
N PHE A 282 3.77 -11.53 -7.08
CA PHE A 282 3.89 -12.77 -6.29
C PHE A 282 2.70 -13.01 -5.34
N TYR A 283 2.45 -12.07 -4.42
CA TYR A 283 1.37 -12.16 -3.44
C TYR A 283 0.79 -10.78 -3.25
N SER A 284 -0.53 -10.60 -3.35
CA SER A 284 -1.13 -9.26 -3.28
C SER A 284 -2.26 -9.19 -2.26
N ILE A 285 -2.31 -8.07 -1.54
CA ILE A 285 -3.37 -7.69 -0.61
C ILE A 285 -3.96 -6.37 -1.11
N ASP A 286 -5.24 -6.41 -1.46
CA ASP A 286 -5.99 -5.21 -1.85
C ASP A 286 -6.36 -4.40 -0.61
N TYR A 287 -6.21 -3.08 -0.72
CA TYR A 287 -6.59 -2.15 0.34
C TYR A 287 -7.15 -0.86 -0.22
N GLU A 288 -7.82 -0.10 0.65
CA GLU A 288 -8.36 1.20 0.29
C GLU A 288 -8.03 2.24 1.35
N TYR A 289 -7.71 3.44 0.91
CA TYR A 289 -7.40 4.57 1.78
C TYR A 289 -7.91 5.88 1.19
N PHE A 290 -7.97 6.93 2.02
CA PHE A 290 -8.37 8.27 1.58
C PHE A 290 -7.13 9.14 1.37
N ARG A 291 -6.78 9.38 0.10
CA ARG A 291 -5.67 10.27 -0.24
C ARG A 291 -6.03 11.71 0.10
N LYS A 292 -5.16 12.38 0.88
CA LYS A 292 -5.39 13.75 1.39
C LYS A 292 -6.77 13.91 2.08
N GLY A 293 -7.30 12.83 2.65
CA GLY A 293 -8.61 12.81 3.31
C GLY A 293 -9.83 13.01 2.40
N LYS A 294 -9.68 13.03 1.07
CA LYS A 294 -10.77 13.34 0.13
C LYS A 294 -11.04 12.22 -0.88
N ASP A 295 -10.00 11.74 -1.55
CA ASP A 295 -10.17 10.81 -2.67
C ASP A 295 -9.98 9.38 -2.18
N ARG A 296 -11.03 8.55 -2.30
CA ARG A 296 -10.92 7.11 -2.02
C ARG A 296 -10.10 6.45 -3.13
N VAL A 297 -8.90 6.00 -2.77
CA VAL A 297 -7.98 5.31 -3.66
C VAL A 297 -7.96 3.83 -3.30
N ARG A 298 -8.00 2.99 -4.33
CA ARG A 298 -7.77 1.55 -4.23
C ARG A 298 -6.37 1.25 -4.69
N ALA A 299 -5.66 0.45 -3.93
CA ALA A 299 -4.34 0.00 -4.26
C ALA A 299 -4.18 -1.45 -3.80
N SER A 300 -3.09 -2.07 -4.24
CA SER A 300 -2.68 -3.38 -3.80
C SER A 300 -1.21 -3.29 -3.40
N PHE A 301 -0.79 -4.11 -2.46
CA PHE A 301 0.62 -4.22 -2.13
C PHE A 301 0.99 -5.67 -1.86
N ASN A 302 2.29 -5.93 -1.88
CA ASN A 302 2.87 -7.23 -1.63
C ASN A 302 3.69 -7.14 -0.34
N PRO A 303 3.40 -7.96 0.69
CA PRO A 303 4.20 -7.97 1.91
C PRO A 303 5.66 -8.31 1.63
N ASP A 304 6.59 -7.68 2.33
CA ASP A 304 8.03 -7.79 2.07
C ASP A 304 8.61 -9.19 2.35
N PHE A 305 8.22 -9.84 3.45
CA PHE A 305 8.76 -11.14 3.84
C PHE A 305 7.67 -12.15 4.20
N PHE A 306 7.92 -13.41 3.83
CA PHE A 306 7.18 -14.57 4.33
C PHE A 306 8.16 -15.52 5.00
N ILE A 307 7.93 -15.81 6.28
CA ILE A 307 8.81 -16.63 7.11
C ILE A 307 8.05 -17.86 7.56
N LYS A 308 8.57 -19.04 7.22
CA LYS A 308 8.01 -20.34 7.57
C LYS A 308 8.70 -20.89 8.82
N LEU A 309 7.90 -21.25 9.82
CA LEU A 309 8.29 -22.00 11.00
C LEU A 309 7.64 -23.39 10.96
N ASP A 310 8.44 -24.43 11.11
CA ASP A 310 7.95 -25.78 11.39
C ASP A 310 7.62 -25.86 12.88
N LEU A 311 6.34 -26.02 13.22
CA LEU A 311 5.87 -25.87 14.61
C LEU A 311 6.55 -26.89 15.54
N LYS A 312 6.70 -28.13 15.09
CA LYS A 312 7.31 -29.21 15.87
C LYS A 312 8.79 -28.95 16.14
N ARG A 313 9.56 -28.56 15.11
CA ARG A 313 10.97 -28.20 15.23
C ARG A 313 11.13 -26.95 16.08
N TYR A 314 10.27 -25.96 15.90
CA TYR A 314 10.33 -24.70 16.64
C TYR A 314 10.08 -24.92 18.14
N ILE A 315 9.04 -25.67 18.52
CA ILE A 315 8.80 -26.09 19.91
C ILE A 315 10.01 -26.83 20.49
N ARG A 316 10.63 -27.74 19.72
CA ARG A 316 11.82 -28.46 20.19
C ARG A 316 12.99 -27.49 20.47
N THR A 317 13.27 -26.58 19.55
CA THR A 317 14.34 -25.58 19.72
C THR A 317 14.12 -24.73 20.97
N LEU A 318 12.87 -24.30 21.23
CA LEU A 318 12.50 -23.51 22.40
C LEU A 318 12.53 -24.29 23.72
N GLN A 319 12.20 -25.59 23.66
CA GLN A 319 12.27 -26.47 24.81
C GLN A 319 13.69 -26.61 25.35
N ASP A 320 14.68 -26.69 24.46
CA ASP A 320 16.10 -26.75 24.82
C ASP A 320 16.59 -25.47 25.51
N GLU A 321 15.85 -24.36 25.37
CA GLU A 321 16.15 -23.04 25.93
C GLU A 321 15.29 -22.66 27.14
N GLY A 322 14.36 -23.54 27.55
CA GLY A 322 13.50 -23.33 28.72
C GLY A 322 12.42 -22.26 28.54
N ALA A 323 12.00 -21.98 27.30
CA ALA A 323 10.92 -21.04 27.02
C ALA A 323 9.53 -21.59 27.38
N ASP A 324 8.58 -20.69 27.65
CA ASP A 324 7.17 -21.04 27.81
C ASP A 324 6.55 -21.32 26.44
N MET A 325 6.01 -22.52 26.27
CA MET A 325 5.48 -23.02 25.00
C MET A 325 3.97 -23.32 25.07
N GLN A 326 3.26 -22.86 26.10
CA GLN A 326 1.84 -23.20 26.28
C GLN A 326 1.00 -22.84 25.03
N GLN A 327 1.18 -21.63 24.49
CA GLN A 327 0.49 -21.18 23.28
C GLN A 327 0.87 -21.98 22.04
N LEU A 328 2.12 -22.43 21.92
CA LEU A 328 2.58 -23.21 20.77
C LEU A 328 2.07 -24.65 20.82
N ARG A 329 2.05 -25.27 22.01
CA ARG A 329 1.48 -26.60 22.22
C ARG A 329 -0.02 -26.61 21.93
N ALA A 330 -0.71 -25.57 22.36
CA ALA A 330 -2.10 -25.32 22.00
C ALA A 330 -2.35 -25.32 20.48
N LEU A 331 -1.53 -24.61 19.71
CA LEU A 331 -1.61 -24.63 18.25
C LEU A 331 -1.35 -26.03 17.68
N GLN A 332 -0.37 -26.74 18.23
CA GLN A 332 -0.06 -28.11 17.83
C GLN A 332 -1.24 -29.06 18.11
N ASP A 333 -1.93 -28.91 19.24
CA ASP A 333 -3.09 -29.71 19.62
C ASP A 333 -4.31 -29.44 18.71
N GLN A 334 -4.41 -28.23 18.14
CA GLN A 334 -5.39 -27.90 17.09
C GLN A 334 -5.01 -28.45 15.71
N GLY A 335 -3.85 -29.10 15.61
CA GLY A 335 -3.35 -29.74 14.40
C GLY A 335 -2.65 -28.79 13.44
N PHE A 336 -2.19 -27.61 13.87
CA PHE A 336 -1.32 -26.78 13.04
C PHE A 336 0.06 -27.43 12.90
N ASP A 337 0.60 -27.44 11.69
CA ASP A 337 1.95 -27.95 11.39
C ASP A 337 2.96 -26.80 11.22
N THR A 338 2.48 -25.68 10.68
CA THR A 338 3.32 -24.59 10.21
C THR A 338 2.77 -23.23 10.64
N ILE A 339 3.66 -22.32 11.01
CA ILE A 339 3.35 -20.90 11.16
C ILE A 339 4.01 -20.14 10.03
N ILE A 340 3.24 -19.31 9.31
CA ILE A 340 3.72 -18.36 8.32
C ILE A 340 3.64 -16.96 8.92
N LYS A 341 4.79 -16.37 9.23
CA LYS A 341 4.86 -14.95 9.61
C LYS A 341 5.00 -14.10 8.36
N VAL A 342 4.04 -13.21 8.13
CA VAL A 342 4.04 -12.25 7.04
C VAL A 342 4.46 -10.90 7.58
N VAL A 343 5.49 -10.30 7.00
CA VAL A 343 6.09 -9.07 7.51
C VAL A 343 6.11 -8.01 6.43
N GLU A 344 5.58 -6.83 6.73
CA GLU A 344 5.75 -5.59 5.97
C GLU A 344 6.72 -4.69 6.74
N ILE A 345 7.74 -4.18 6.07
CA ILE A 345 8.73 -3.28 6.65
C ILE A 345 8.43 -1.83 6.28
N LYS A 346 8.60 -0.95 7.26
CA LYS A 346 8.59 0.51 7.11
C LYS A 346 9.84 1.13 7.73
N SER A 347 10.11 2.38 7.37
CA SER A 347 11.09 3.20 8.10
C SER A 347 10.46 3.75 9.38
N ASP A 348 11.27 4.06 10.39
CA ASP A 348 10.78 4.68 11.62
C ASP A 348 10.11 6.05 11.36
N ASP A 349 10.57 6.77 10.33
CA ASP A 349 10.03 8.08 9.90
C ASP A 349 8.96 7.97 8.79
N ASP A 350 8.30 6.81 8.65
CA ASP A 350 7.26 6.63 7.62
C ASP A 350 5.93 7.31 8.00
N ASP A 351 5.63 8.43 7.34
CA ASP A 351 4.35 9.13 7.43
C ASP A 351 3.39 8.79 6.25
N ASP A 352 3.58 7.64 5.60
CA ASP A 352 2.75 7.25 4.45
C ASP A 352 1.27 7.10 4.86
N GLU A 353 0.40 7.92 4.24
CA GLU A 353 -1.06 7.88 4.38
C GLU A 353 -1.65 6.47 4.12
N THR A 354 -0.92 5.60 3.43
CA THR A 354 -1.34 4.21 3.16
C THR A 354 -1.06 3.22 4.28
N THR A 355 -0.07 3.47 5.14
CA THR A 355 0.42 2.52 6.14
C THR A 355 -0.66 2.02 7.11
N PRO A 356 -1.53 2.88 7.68
CA PRO A 356 -2.64 2.43 8.53
C PRO A 356 -3.64 1.53 7.79
N ALA A 357 -3.92 1.82 6.52
CA ALA A 357 -4.82 1.01 5.70
C ALA A 357 -4.20 -0.35 5.40
N LYS A 358 -2.92 -0.40 5.00
CA LYS A 358 -2.20 -1.66 4.77
C LYS A 358 -2.25 -2.57 5.99
N LYS A 359 -1.99 -2.03 7.20
CA LYS A 359 -2.06 -2.78 8.45
C LYS A 359 -3.45 -3.38 8.66
N ARG A 360 -4.50 -2.54 8.65
CA ARG A 360 -5.89 -2.98 8.88
C ARG A 360 -6.33 -4.05 7.88
N TYR A 361 -6.12 -3.81 6.58
CA TYR A 361 -6.57 -4.74 5.53
C TYR A 361 -5.78 -6.05 5.56
N SER A 362 -4.52 -6.04 5.99
CA SER A 362 -3.73 -7.26 6.17
C SER A 362 -4.21 -8.09 7.36
N GLU A 363 -4.47 -7.45 8.50
CA GLU A 363 -5.02 -8.13 9.67
C GLU A 363 -6.37 -8.79 9.34
N GLU A 364 -7.25 -8.09 8.61
CA GLU A 364 -8.53 -8.64 8.12
C GLU A 364 -8.31 -9.79 7.13
N HIS A 365 -7.41 -9.60 6.15
CA HIS A 365 -7.08 -10.60 5.14
C HIS A 365 -6.60 -11.92 5.75
N PHE A 366 -5.62 -11.86 6.66
CA PHE A 366 -5.05 -13.05 7.28
C PHE A 366 -6.00 -13.69 8.30
N CYS A 367 -6.89 -12.92 8.92
CA CYS A 367 -7.98 -13.45 9.73
C CYS A 367 -8.91 -14.33 8.88
N VAL A 368 -9.40 -13.80 7.76
CA VAL A 368 -10.28 -14.55 6.84
C VAL A 368 -9.56 -15.74 6.21
N LEU A 369 -8.27 -15.59 5.88
CA LEU A 369 -7.46 -16.66 5.29
C LEU A 369 -7.36 -17.84 6.25
N ASN A 370 -6.99 -17.58 7.51
CA ASN A 370 -6.86 -18.62 8.52
C ASN A 370 -8.18 -19.33 8.78
N GLN A 371 -9.30 -18.60 8.85
CA GLN A 371 -10.62 -19.21 9.00
C GLN A 371 -10.94 -20.16 7.83
N LYS A 372 -10.72 -19.71 6.58
CA LYS A 372 -10.94 -20.55 5.39
C LYS A 372 -10.05 -21.79 5.37
N LEU A 373 -8.79 -21.68 5.82
CA LEU A 373 -7.88 -22.82 5.91
C LEU A 373 -8.37 -23.83 6.97
N GLN A 374 -8.87 -23.37 8.10
CA GLN A 374 -9.45 -24.22 9.14
C GLN A 374 -10.74 -24.92 8.69
N ASP A 375 -11.60 -24.21 7.95
CA ASP A 375 -12.82 -24.75 7.36
C ASP A 375 -12.53 -25.78 6.24
N GLY A 376 -11.26 -26.01 5.89
CA GLY A 376 -10.86 -26.94 4.85
C GLY A 376 -11.13 -26.43 3.43
N SER A 377 -11.23 -25.11 3.23
CA SER A 377 -11.48 -24.47 1.91
C SER A 377 -10.28 -24.51 0.96
N ILE A 378 -9.39 -25.49 1.13
CA ILE A 378 -8.23 -25.71 0.25
C ILE A 378 -8.73 -26.28 -1.08
N PRO A 379 -8.24 -25.79 -2.23
CA PRO A 379 -8.69 -26.29 -3.54
C PRO A 379 -8.52 -27.80 -3.70
N ALA A 380 -9.55 -28.49 -4.20
CA ALA A 380 -9.54 -29.94 -4.36
C ALA A 380 -8.41 -30.45 -5.26
N ASP A 381 -8.09 -29.72 -6.34
CA ASP A 381 -6.95 -30.03 -7.22
C ASP A 381 -5.62 -29.97 -6.45
N PHE A 382 -5.46 -28.98 -5.57
CA PHE A 382 -4.27 -28.87 -4.73
C PHE A 382 -4.15 -30.07 -3.79
N ILE A 383 -5.24 -30.49 -3.15
CA ILE A 383 -5.26 -31.67 -2.27
C ILE A 383 -4.93 -32.95 -3.04
N ARG A 384 -5.50 -33.13 -4.25
CA ARG A 384 -5.24 -34.32 -5.08
C ARG A 384 -3.76 -34.43 -5.47
N ASP A 385 -3.13 -33.31 -5.74
CA ASP A 385 -1.76 -33.27 -6.26
C ASP A 385 -0.69 -33.35 -5.13
N HIS A 386 -1.09 -33.40 -3.85
CA HIS A 386 -0.19 -33.44 -2.70
C HIS A 386 -0.56 -34.58 -1.73
N GLU A 387 0.41 -35.43 -1.39
CA GLU A 387 0.24 -36.52 -0.43
C GLU A 387 -0.08 -36.01 0.99
N PHE A 388 0.46 -34.83 1.34
CA PHE A 388 0.23 -34.16 2.61
C PHE A 388 0.05 -32.66 2.39
N VAL A 389 -0.99 -32.10 3.00
CA VAL A 389 -1.24 -30.65 3.01
C VAL A 389 -1.00 -30.12 4.41
N GLU A 390 0.10 -29.38 4.58
CA GLU A 390 0.45 -28.74 5.85
C GLU A 390 -0.68 -27.81 6.31
N ARG A 391 -1.11 -27.95 7.56
CA ARG A 391 -2.01 -26.98 8.18
C ARG A 391 -1.22 -25.75 8.60
N GLN A 392 -1.50 -24.64 7.93
CA GLN A 392 -0.76 -23.39 8.09
C GLN A 392 -1.56 -22.35 8.90
N LEU A 393 -0.89 -21.69 9.84
CA LEU A 393 -1.39 -20.49 10.51
C LEU A 393 -0.63 -19.26 10.01
N TYR A 394 -1.33 -18.23 9.55
CA TYR A 394 -0.73 -16.97 9.13
C TYR A 394 -0.80 -15.91 10.23
N THR A 395 0.30 -15.21 10.47
CA THR A 395 0.35 -13.98 11.29
C THR A 395 0.85 -12.82 10.42
N PHE A 396 0.47 -11.59 10.77
CA PHE A 396 0.91 -10.40 10.05
C PHE A 396 1.49 -9.37 11.00
N ASP A 397 2.67 -8.87 10.67
CA ASP A 397 3.38 -7.85 11.41
C ASP A 397 3.80 -6.71 10.47
N LEU A 398 3.41 -5.49 10.80
CA LEU A 398 3.97 -4.28 10.18
C LEU A 398 5.03 -3.73 11.13
N LEU A 399 6.30 -3.74 10.69
CA LEU A 399 7.45 -3.49 11.54
C LEU A 399 8.31 -2.32 11.05
N VAL A 400 8.81 -1.55 12.01
CA VAL A 400 9.90 -0.57 11.81
C VAL A 400 11.17 -1.03 12.56
N PRO A 401 12.37 -0.53 12.20
CA PRO A 401 13.63 -0.98 12.81
C PRO A 401 13.65 -0.96 14.34
N SER A 402 13.06 0.06 14.96
CA SER A 402 12.97 0.16 16.42
C SER A 402 12.23 -1.01 17.09
N GLN A 403 11.42 -1.78 16.34
CA GLN A 403 10.64 -2.92 16.84
C GLN A 403 11.32 -4.28 16.62
N TYR A 404 12.38 -4.37 15.82
CA TYR A 404 12.98 -5.66 15.45
C TYR A 404 13.47 -6.42 16.66
N ASN A 405 14.20 -5.77 17.58
CA ASN A 405 14.70 -6.43 18.77
C ASN A 405 13.57 -7.07 19.61
N ALA A 406 12.46 -6.38 19.78
CA ALA A 406 11.30 -6.90 20.51
C ALA A 406 10.64 -8.07 19.76
N TRP A 407 10.47 -7.95 18.44
CA TRP A 407 9.88 -8.98 17.60
C TRP A 407 10.71 -10.28 17.60
N PHE A 408 12.03 -10.18 17.40
CA PHE A 408 12.94 -11.34 17.45
C PHE A 408 13.07 -11.90 18.88
N THR A 409 13.02 -11.06 19.92
CA THR A 409 12.94 -11.54 21.32
C THR A 409 11.66 -12.35 21.57
N ASN A 410 10.54 -11.97 20.96
CA ASN A 410 9.31 -12.75 21.05
C ASN A 410 9.42 -14.07 20.28
N LEU A 411 10.09 -14.06 19.13
CA LEU A 411 10.43 -15.29 18.38
C LEU A 411 11.31 -16.24 19.21
N THR A 412 12.31 -15.76 19.94
CA THR A 412 13.13 -16.64 20.81
C THR A 412 12.40 -17.11 22.05
N LYS A 413 11.29 -16.46 22.43
CA LYS A 413 10.44 -16.85 23.57
C LYS A 413 9.20 -17.62 23.18
N GLY A 414 8.96 -17.88 21.89
CA GLY A 414 7.76 -18.58 21.43
C GLY A 414 6.46 -17.79 21.59
N ARG A 415 6.52 -16.45 21.64
CA ARG A 415 5.36 -15.58 21.95
C ARG A 415 4.87 -14.85 20.71
N ASP A 416 3.55 -14.79 20.57
CA ASP A 416 2.87 -13.95 19.59
C ASP A 416 1.41 -13.74 20.03
N GLU A 417 0.91 -12.51 19.92
CA GLU A 417 -0.47 -12.20 20.29
C GLU A 417 -1.49 -12.99 19.45
N ALA A 418 -1.16 -13.30 18.20
CA ALA A 418 -2.01 -14.06 17.30
C ALA A 418 -2.17 -15.52 17.74
N TYR A 419 -1.18 -16.13 18.43
CA TYR A 419 -1.29 -17.52 18.87
C TYR A 419 -2.43 -17.70 19.88
N GLY A 420 -2.64 -16.70 20.74
CA GLY A 420 -3.72 -16.73 21.74
C GLY A 420 -5.13 -16.56 21.16
N LYS A 421 -5.28 -15.99 19.96
CA LYS A 421 -6.59 -15.80 19.31
C LYS A 421 -7.21 -17.13 18.87
N TRP A 422 -6.37 -18.09 18.48
CA TRP A 422 -6.82 -19.42 18.06
C TRP A 422 -6.94 -20.39 19.24
N TRP A 423 -6.33 -20.07 20.38
CA TRP A 423 -6.44 -20.85 21.61
C TRP A 423 -7.81 -20.78 22.30
N ARG A 424 -8.54 -19.65 22.17
CA ARG A 424 -9.86 -19.52 22.79
C ARG A 424 -10.91 -20.16 21.89
N GLY A 425 -11.21 -21.43 22.17
CA GLY A 425 -12.35 -22.15 21.59
C GLY A 425 -13.68 -21.69 22.17
N ASP A 426 -13.98 -20.39 22.07
CA ASP A 426 -15.28 -19.80 22.43
C ASP A 426 -15.98 -19.22 21.18
#